data_AF-A0A4Z2EIB3-F1
#
_entry.id   AF-A0A4Z2EIB3-F1
#
_cell.length_a   1.000
_cell.length_b   1.000
_cell.length_c   1.000
_cell.angle_alpha   90.00
_cell.angle_beta   90.00
_cell.angle_gamma   90.00
#
_symmetry.space_group_name_H-M   'P 1'
#
loop_
_entity.id
_entity.type
_entity.pdbx_description
1 polymer ?
#
loop_
_entity_poly.entity_id
_entity_poly.type
_entity_poly.pdbx_seq_one_letter_code
_entity_poly.pdbx_strand_id
1 'polypeptide(L)'
;MSRDLHVLCFLTFSSLLPQLVQSCAAPPSGAQYPPTVLCGAAPSSPFVVNPSPGPLLPLMTFRSNTEAVALGNHSPHGQAASIWTEDLTLALETAKSLSVGSVWVNSHSVSDPCLPVSGHKDSGTCTDGGQEGLYQFLLPSSSSSPLPRSSPVSMDYSKFGTTASPVAIIPDDTNSASAPKVHLQLVGGKACKSVSGGSVAVRPPGGATVLAYCPDGGRKDVRNAVEAAVKVQPG
;
A
#
# COMPACT_ATOMS: atom_id res chain seq x y z
N MET A 1 -4.81 -8.65 -21.38
CA MET A 1 -3.52 -8.97 -20.74
C MET A 1 -3.66 -8.66 -19.25
N SER A 2 -4.21 -9.59 -18.47
CA SER A 2 -4.21 -9.51 -17.00
C SER A 2 -3.31 -10.66 -16.54
N ARG A 3 -2.12 -10.33 -16.05
CA ARG A 3 -1.04 -11.30 -15.76
C ARG A 3 -0.95 -11.68 -14.27
N ASP A 4 -1.80 -11.15 -13.40
CA ASP A 4 -1.60 -11.22 -11.95
C ASP A 4 -2.72 -11.95 -11.21
N LEU A 5 -3.21 -13.06 -11.76
CA LEU A 5 -4.20 -13.90 -11.08
C LEU A 5 -3.50 -14.81 -10.04
N HIS A 6 -3.33 -14.30 -8.81
CA HIS A 6 -2.87 -15.09 -7.68
C HIS A 6 -3.97 -16.05 -7.20
N VAL A 7 -3.92 -17.29 -7.67
CA VAL A 7 -4.75 -18.38 -7.16
C VAL A 7 -4.12 -18.92 -5.88
N LEU A 8 -4.52 -18.39 -4.73
CA LEU A 8 -4.27 -19.06 -3.45
C LEU A 8 -5.30 -20.20 -3.30
N CYS A 9 -5.05 -21.33 -3.96
CA CYS A 9 -5.80 -22.56 -3.74
C CYS A 9 -5.08 -23.35 -2.65
N PHE A 10 -5.61 -23.34 -1.43
CA PHE A 10 -5.07 -24.11 -0.33
C PHE A 10 -5.75 -25.48 -0.27
N LEU A 11 -4.99 -26.53 -0.52
CA LEU A 11 -5.43 -27.90 -0.31
C LEU A 11 -4.61 -28.49 0.84
N THR A 12 -5.29 -28.97 1.88
CA THR A 12 -4.67 -29.69 2.98
C THR A 12 -4.24 -31.08 2.51
N PHE A 13 -2.93 -31.28 2.29
CA PHE A 13 -2.37 -32.60 2.01
C PHE A 13 -1.30 -32.99 3.04
N SER A 14 -1.33 -34.25 3.45
CA SER A 14 -0.38 -34.87 4.36
C SER A 14 0.75 -35.56 3.57
N SER A 15 1.84 -34.84 3.26
CA SER A 15 3.24 -35.34 3.32
C SER A 15 4.24 -34.32 2.71
N LEU A 16 5.51 -34.44 3.14
CA LEU A 16 6.46 -33.35 3.40
C LEU A 16 7.59 -33.18 2.36
N LEU A 17 7.41 -33.58 1.10
CA LEU A 17 8.43 -33.34 0.06
C LEU A 17 7.88 -32.54 -1.12
N PRO A 18 8.63 -31.54 -1.61
CA PRO A 18 8.23 -30.80 -2.79
C PRO A 18 8.14 -31.74 -3.99
N GLN A 19 6.96 -31.84 -4.58
CA GLN A 19 6.69 -32.74 -5.70
C GLN A 19 6.14 -31.95 -6.87
N LEU A 20 6.74 -32.15 -8.04
CA LEU A 20 6.21 -31.66 -9.31
C LEU A 20 5.26 -32.71 -9.89
N VAL A 21 4.02 -32.32 -10.14
CA VAL A 21 3.00 -33.16 -10.77
C VAL A 21 2.61 -32.53 -12.10
N GLN A 22 2.75 -33.29 -13.19
CA GLN A 22 2.40 -32.86 -14.54
C GLN A 22 1.48 -33.89 -15.18
N SER A 23 0.54 -33.45 -16.01
CA SER A 23 -0.36 -34.36 -16.73
C SER A 23 0.37 -35.23 -17.76
N CYS A 24 1.44 -34.71 -18.34
CA CYS A 24 2.29 -35.38 -19.32
C CYS A 24 3.68 -34.72 -19.36
N ALA A 25 4.65 -35.40 -19.96
CA ALA A 25 5.96 -34.81 -20.20
C ALA A 25 5.85 -33.62 -21.17
N ALA A 26 6.60 -32.55 -20.90
CA ALA A 26 6.66 -31.41 -21.80
C ALA A 26 7.25 -31.83 -23.15
N PRO A 27 6.62 -31.44 -24.29
CA PRO A 27 7.18 -31.74 -25.60
C PRO A 27 8.56 -31.08 -25.74
N PRO A 28 9.55 -31.76 -26.35
CA PRO A 28 10.91 -31.26 -26.47
C PRO A 28 11.00 -30.02 -27.39
N SER A 29 9.96 -29.74 -28.18
CA SER A 29 9.85 -28.57 -29.04
C SER A 29 8.41 -28.09 -29.15
N GLY A 30 8.23 -26.77 -29.33
CA GLY A 30 6.92 -26.13 -29.48
C GLY A 30 6.57 -25.16 -28.35
N ALA A 31 5.42 -24.50 -28.48
CA ALA A 31 4.92 -23.51 -27.52
C ALA A 31 3.98 -24.11 -26.46
N GLN A 32 3.89 -25.43 -26.36
CA GLN A 32 2.97 -26.13 -25.45
C GLN A 32 3.68 -26.49 -24.15
N TYR A 33 3.05 -26.18 -23.02
CA TYR A 33 3.53 -26.55 -21.69
C TYR A 33 2.40 -27.24 -20.91
N PRO A 34 2.66 -28.41 -20.28
CA PRO A 34 1.62 -29.14 -19.58
C PRO A 34 1.18 -28.40 -18.29
N PRO A 35 -0.11 -28.50 -17.91
CA PRO A 35 -0.56 -28.07 -16.59
C PRO A 35 0.30 -28.71 -15.50
N THR A 36 0.87 -27.87 -14.64
CA THR A 36 1.89 -28.27 -13.68
C THR A 36 1.49 -27.82 -12.28
N VAL A 37 1.48 -28.76 -11.34
CA VAL A 37 1.21 -28.48 -9.93
C VAL A 37 2.50 -28.72 -9.14
N LEU A 38 2.91 -27.74 -8.36
CA LEU A 38 4.04 -27.85 -7.45
C LEU A 38 3.52 -28.01 -6.02
N CYS A 39 3.47 -29.26 -5.55
CA CYS A 39 3.04 -29.58 -4.19
C CYS A 39 4.17 -29.30 -3.19
N GLY A 40 3.82 -28.85 -1.98
CA GLY A 40 4.78 -28.69 -0.88
C GLY A 40 5.75 -27.52 -1.08
N ALA A 41 5.33 -26.46 -1.76
CA ALA A 41 6.16 -25.28 -1.97
C ALA A 41 6.42 -24.55 -0.63
N ALA A 42 7.67 -24.17 -0.38
CA ALA A 42 8.01 -23.32 0.75
C ALA A 42 7.40 -21.91 0.56
N PRO A 43 6.94 -21.23 1.63
CA PRO A 43 6.39 -19.87 1.52
C PRO A 43 7.34 -18.85 0.88
N SER A 44 8.64 -19.00 1.10
CA SER A 44 9.69 -18.15 0.53
C SER A 44 10.12 -18.57 -0.89
N SER A 45 9.44 -19.55 -1.50
CA SER A 45 9.75 -20.01 -2.85
C SER A 45 9.49 -18.88 -3.87
N PRO A 46 10.38 -18.65 -4.84
CA PRO A 46 10.17 -17.61 -5.84
C PRO A 46 8.91 -17.83 -6.68
N PHE A 47 8.49 -19.09 -6.88
CA PHE A 47 7.25 -19.44 -7.59
C PHE A 47 5.98 -19.16 -6.79
N VAL A 48 6.09 -18.98 -5.47
CA VAL A 48 4.98 -18.61 -4.58
C VAL A 48 4.86 -17.09 -4.50
N VAL A 49 6.00 -16.40 -4.34
CA VAL A 49 6.04 -14.95 -4.17
C VAL A 49 5.77 -14.21 -5.48
N ASN A 50 6.36 -14.68 -6.58
CA ASN A 50 6.22 -14.04 -7.88
C ASN A 50 5.32 -14.87 -8.80
N PRO A 51 4.53 -14.23 -9.67
CA PRO A 51 3.73 -14.91 -10.68
C PRO A 51 4.59 -15.83 -11.57
N SER A 52 4.30 -17.13 -11.54
CA SER A 52 4.99 -18.09 -12.41
C SER A 52 4.52 -17.95 -13.87
N PRO A 53 5.43 -18.00 -14.85
CA PRO A 53 5.03 -18.00 -16.25
C PRO A 53 4.39 -19.35 -16.64
N GLY A 54 3.21 -19.30 -17.26
CA GLY A 54 2.54 -20.49 -17.80
C GLY A 54 1.57 -21.17 -16.81
N PRO A 55 1.05 -22.36 -17.16
CA PRO A 55 0.02 -23.04 -16.38
C PRO A 55 0.63 -23.81 -15.19
N LEU A 56 1.26 -23.07 -14.27
CA LEU A 56 1.87 -23.60 -13.06
C LEU A 56 1.09 -23.13 -11.82
N LEU A 57 0.75 -24.06 -10.93
CA LEU A 57 0.07 -23.79 -9.66
C LEU A 57 0.93 -24.27 -8.48
N PRO A 58 1.52 -23.38 -7.68
CA PRO A 58 2.16 -23.76 -6.43
C PRO A 58 1.11 -24.04 -5.35
N LEU A 59 1.26 -25.14 -4.62
CA LEU A 59 0.42 -25.51 -3.49
C LEU A 59 1.24 -25.50 -2.19
N MET A 60 0.66 -24.89 -1.18
CA MET A 60 1.19 -24.85 0.18
C MET A 60 0.10 -25.27 1.17
N THR A 61 0.52 -25.66 2.37
CA THR A 61 -0.37 -26.00 3.48
C THR A 61 -0.21 -24.98 4.59
N PHE A 62 -1.25 -24.84 5.40
CA PHE A 62 -1.26 -24.04 6.63
C PHE A 62 -1.99 -24.82 7.71
N ARG A 63 -1.84 -24.41 8.97
CA ARG A 63 -2.42 -25.07 10.14
C ARG A 63 -3.47 -24.24 10.84
N SER A 64 -3.44 -22.91 10.69
CA SER A 64 -4.44 -22.00 11.25
C SER A 64 -4.89 -20.95 10.24
N ASN A 65 -6.07 -20.36 10.49
CA ASN A 65 -6.54 -19.24 9.68
C ASN A 65 -5.58 -18.04 9.73
N THR A 66 -5.01 -17.76 10.90
CA THR A 66 -4.02 -16.68 11.07
C THR A 66 -2.76 -16.92 10.24
N GLU A 67 -2.32 -18.17 10.11
CA GLU A 67 -1.22 -18.55 9.22
C GLU A 67 -1.61 -18.39 7.76
N ALA A 68 -2.82 -18.81 7.36
CA ALA A 68 -3.30 -18.63 5.99
C ALA A 68 -3.34 -17.15 5.57
N VAL A 69 -3.83 -16.27 6.44
CA VAL A 69 -3.84 -14.82 6.24
C VAL A 69 -2.41 -14.28 6.14
N ALA A 70 -1.52 -14.69 7.04
CA ALA A 70 -0.11 -14.27 7.00
C ALA A 70 0.59 -14.69 5.70
N LEU A 71 0.33 -15.91 5.22
CA LEU A 71 0.87 -16.42 3.96
C LEU A 71 0.29 -15.68 2.76
N GLY A 72 -1.02 -15.42 2.73
CA GLY A 72 -1.66 -14.64 1.67
C GLY A 72 -1.17 -13.19 1.61
N ASN A 73 -0.94 -12.58 2.77
CA ASN A 73 -0.43 -11.22 2.85
C ASN A 73 1.08 -11.10 2.63
N HIS A 74 1.83 -12.21 2.64
CA HIS A 74 3.27 -12.20 2.44
C HIS A 74 3.69 -11.76 1.02
N SER A 75 2.82 -11.97 0.03
CA SER A 75 3.09 -11.54 -1.34
C SER A 75 3.18 -10.00 -1.44
N PRO A 76 4.13 -9.45 -2.22
CA PRO A 76 4.13 -8.03 -2.57
C PRO A 76 2.95 -7.65 -3.47
N HIS A 77 2.27 -8.62 -4.07
CA HIS A 77 1.10 -8.43 -4.91
C HIS A 77 -0.20 -8.62 -4.11
N GLY A 78 -1.28 -8.01 -4.58
CA GLY A 78 -2.56 -7.98 -3.88
C GLY A 78 -3.75 -7.73 -4.80
N GLN A 79 -3.86 -8.46 -5.92
CA GLN A 79 -4.98 -8.28 -6.84
C GLN A 79 -6.26 -8.95 -6.31
N ALA A 80 -6.28 -10.27 -6.21
CA ALA A 80 -7.45 -11.00 -5.75
C ALA A 80 -7.09 -12.27 -4.95
N ALA A 81 -8.06 -12.79 -4.19
CA ALA A 81 -7.97 -14.05 -3.47
C ALA A 81 -9.28 -14.83 -3.54
N SER A 82 -9.20 -16.16 -3.34
CA SER A 82 -10.36 -17.03 -3.18
C SER A 82 -10.31 -17.77 -1.86
N ILE A 83 -11.43 -17.82 -1.17
CA ILE A 83 -11.60 -18.51 0.10
C ILE A 83 -12.63 -19.63 -0.09
N TRP A 84 -12.28 -20.84 0.34
CA TRP A 84 -13.14 -22.01 0.24
C TRP A 84 -13.39 -22.57 1.64
N THR A 85 -14.61 -22.42 2.13
CA THR A 85 -15.02 -22.85 3.46
C THR A 85 -16.54 -22.94 3.55
N GLU A 86 -17.04 -23.83 4.41
CA GLU A 86 -18.47 -23.90 4.75
C GLU A 86 -18.84 -22.93 5.88
N ASP A 87 -17.87 -22.49 6.69
CA ASP A 87 -18.07 -21.52 7.77
C ASP A 87 -18.05 -20.08 7.23
N LEU A 88 -19.21 -19.44 7.24
CA LEU A 88 -19.39 -18.06 6.79
C LEU A 88 -18.64 -17.05 7.67
N THR A 89 -18.56 -17.27 8.98
CA THR A 89 -17.88 -16.37 9.91
C THR A 89 -16.40 -16.33 9.56
N LEU A 90 -15.82 -17.52 9.40
CA LEU A 90 -14.44 -17.69 8.98
C LEU A 90 -14.20 -17.04 7.62
N ALA A 91 -15.07 -17.25 6.64
CA ALA A 91 -14.93 -16.64 5.32
C ALA A 91 -14.85 -15.10 5.38
N LEU A 92 -15.74 -14.48 6.13
CA LEU A 92 -15.83 -13.02 6.24
C LEU A 92 -14.70 -12.41 7.07
N GLU A 93 -14.26 -13.09 8.13
CA GLU A 93 -13.09 -12.67 8.91
C GLU A 93 -11.82 -12.74 8.07
N THR A 94 -11.58 -13.87 7.39
CA THR A 94 -10.41 -14.05 6.52
C THR A 94 -10.44 -13.05 5.36
N ALA A 95 -11.60 -12.81 4.75
CA ALA A 95 -11.73 -11.85 3.66
C ALA A 95 -11.34 -10.43 4.08
N LYS A 96 -11.68 -10.01 5.31
CA LYS A 96 -11.33 -8.69 5.84
C LYS A 96 -9.86 -8.56 6.19
N SER A 97 -9.22 -9.66 6.60
CA SER A 97 -7.81 -9.64 6.99
C SER A 97 -6.85 -9.76 5.80
N LEU A 98 -7.31 -10.15 4.61
CA LEU A 98 -6.48 -10.22 3.41
C LEU A 98 -6.26 -8.83 2.78
N SER A 99 -5.01 -8.51 2.49
CA SER A 99 -4.57 -7.28 1.83
C SER A 99 -4.62 -7.42 0.30
N VAL A 100 -5.83 -7.65 -0.22
CA VAL A 100 -6.10 -7.80 -1.66
C VAL A 100 -7.28 -6.92 -2.07
N GLY A 101 -7.38 -6.55 -3.35
CA GLY A 101 -8.49 -5.70 -3.79
C GLY A 101 -9.81 -6.42 -4.09
N SER A 102 -9.80 -7.75 -4.26
CA SER A 102 -11.02 -8.53 -4.43
C SER A 102 -10.93 -9.90 -3.78
N VAL A 103 -12.01 -10.35 -3.13
CA VAL A 103 -12.08 -11.67 -2.50
C VAL A 103 -13.32 -12.41 -2.98
N TRP A 104 -13.13 -13.62 -3.47
CA TRP A 104 -14.22 -14.53 -3.83
C TRP A 104 -14.40 -15.60 -2.76
N VAL A 105 -15.62 -15.79 -2.28
CA VAL A 105 -15.95 -16.86 -1.33
C VAL A 105 -16.65 -17.99 -2.09
N ASN A 106 -16.16 -19.22 -1.92
CA ASN A 106 -16.66 -20.44 -2.57
C ASN A 106 -16.80 -20.31 -4.10
N SER A 107 -15.94 -19.50 -4.69
CA SER A 107 -15.89 -19.19 -6.10
C SER A 107 -14.50 -18.66 -6.47
N HIS A 108 -14.20 -18.63 -7.76
CA HIS A 108 -12.92 -18.16 -8.27
C HIS A 108 -13.10 -17.54 -9.66
N SER A 109 -12.42 -16.43 -9.94
CA SER A 109 -12.45 -15.74 -11.24
C SER A 109 -13.86 -15.37 -11.71
N VAL A 110 -14.77 -15.03 -10.78
CA VAL A 110 -16.08 -14.48 -11.15
C VAL A 110 -15.86 -13.06 -11.65
N SER A 111 -16.18 -12.82 -12.91
CA SER A 111 -16.08 -11.51 -13.56
C SER A 111 -17.46 -11.02 -14.00
N ASP A 112 -17.83 -9.83 -13.57
CA ASP A 112 -19.00 -9.10 -14.02
C ASP A 112 -18.56 -7.65 -14.28
N PRO A 113 -18.89 -7.03 -15.42
CA PRO A 113 -18.61 -5.62 -15.68
C PRO A 113 -19.11 -4.66 -14.59
N CYS A 114 -20.12 -5.07 -13.82
CA CYS A 114 -20.70 -4.28 -12.73
C CYS A 114 -19.94 -4.42 -11.40
N LEU A 115 -19.07 -5.43 -11.26
CA LEU A 115 -18.30 -5.66 -10.04
C LEU A 115 -16.94 -4.98 -10.13
N PRO A 116 -16.59 -4.09 -9.19
CA PRO A 116 -15.29 -3.44 -9.20
C PRO A 116 -14.19 -4.42 -8.77
N VAL A 117 -13.10 -4.44 -9.52
CA VAL A 117 -11.87 -5.17 -9.21
C VAL A 117 -10.75 -4.16 -9.03
N SER A 118 -10.09 -4.20 -7.88
CA SER A 118 -9.02 -3.26 -7.55
C SER A 118 -7.71 -3.98 -7.26
N GLY A 119 -6.60 -3.28 -7.43
CA GLY A 119 -5.29 -3.74 -6.99
C GLY A 119 -4.95 -3.22 -5.59
N HIS A 120 -4.13 -3.97 -4.86
CA HIS A 120 -3.40 -3.49 -3.69
C HIS A 120 -1.89 -3.73 -3.86
N LYS A 121 -1.09 -2.98 -3.11
CA LYS A 121 0.37 -3.08 -3.09
C LYS A 121 0.97 -2.88 -4.49
N ASP A 122 1.85 -3.77 -4.93
CA ASP A 122 2.52 -3.68 -6.23
C ASP A 122 1.59 -4.04 -7.41
N SER A 123 0.37 -4.54 -7.14
CA SER A 123 -0.66 -4.74 -8.17
C SER A 123 -1.32 -3.44 -8.63
N GLY A 124 -0.91 -2.30 -8.08
CA GLY A 124 -1.39 -0.98 -8.46
C GLY A 124 -2.62 -0.54 -7.66
N THR A 125 -3.18 0.62 -8.05
CA THR A 125 -4.29 1.28 -7.35
C THR A 125 -5.49 1.56 -8.26
N CYS A 126 -5.46 1.02 -9.48
CA CYS A 126 -6.56 1.15 -10.44
C CYS A 126 -7.75 0.31 -9.97
N THR A 127 -8.95 0.78 -10.27
CA THR A 127 -10.19 0.01 -10.09
C THR A 127 -10.87 -0.12 -11.43
N ASP A 128 -11.12 -1.35 -11.85
CA ASP A 128 -11.78 -1.69 -13.10
C ASP A 128 -13.18 -2.21 -12.82
N GLY A 129 -14.16 -1.85 -13.66
CA GLY A 129 -15.55 -2.29 -13.49
C GLY A 129 -16.36 -1.47 -12.48
N GLY A 130 -17.68 -1.66 -12.52
CA GLY A 130 -18.63 -0.94 -11.68
C GLY A 130 -18.67 0.58 -11.97
N GLN A 131 -19.35 1.30 -11.10
CA GLN A 131 -19.36 2.77 -11.14
C GLN A 131 -18.05 3.33 -10.58
N GLU A 132 -17.41 2.59 -9.68
CA GLU A 132 -16.14 2.87 -9.03
C GLU A 132 -15.03 3.02 -10.08
N GLY A 133 -14.97 2.10 -11.05
CA GLY A 133 -14.02 2.17 -12.15
C GLY A 133 -14.31 3.26 -13.18
N LEU A 134 -15.51 3.87 -13.18
CA LEU A 134 -15.78 5.04 -14.03
C LEU A 134 -15.22 6.33 -13.42
N TYR A 135 -15.15 6.44 -12.09
CA TYR A 135 -14.70 7.65 -11.42
C TYR A 135 -13.25 8.03 -11.75
N GLN A 136 -12.41 7.09 -12.15
CA GLN A 136 -11.05 7.39 -12.62
C GLN A 136 -11.01 8.17 -13.95
N PHE A 137 -12.10 8.13 -14.72
CA PHE A 137 -12.23 8.83 -16.01
C PHE A 137 -13.06 10.12 -15.90
N LEU A 138 -13.63 10.41 -14.74
CA LEU A 138 -14.47 11.58 -14.50
C LEU A 138 -13.72 12.65 -13.71
N LEU A 139 -14.04 13.92 -14.00
CA LEU A 139 -13.62 15.06 -13.18
C LEU A 139 -14.82 15.61 -12.42
N PRO A 140 -14.67 16.06 -11.17
CA PRO A 140 -15.76 16.73 -10.44
C PRO A 140 -16.28 17.93 -11.23
N SER A 141 -17.60 18.05 -11.39
CA SER A 141 -18.22 19.17 -12.14
C SER A 141 -17.92 20.54 -11.53
N SER A 142 -17.63 20.62 -10.24
CA SER A 142 -17.20 21.84 -9.54
C SER A 142 -15.73 22.19 -9.72
N SER A 143 -14.94 21.37 -10.43
CA SER A 143 -13.52 21.67 -10.73
C SER A 143 -13.35 22.62 -11.91
N SER A 144 -14.39 23.37 -12.30
CA SER A 144 -14.36 24.35 -13.40
C SER A 144 -13.42 25.53 -13.12
N SER A 145 -13.12 25.78 -11.85
CA SER A 145 -11.86 26.42 -11.47
C SER A 145 -10.88 25.29 -11.16
N PRO A 146 -9.73 25.20 -11.85
CA PRO A 146 -8.63 24.46 -11.27
C PRO A 146 -8.51 24.97 -9.84
N LEU A 147 -8.56 24.08 -8.83
CA LEU A 147 -7.89 24.39 -7.57
C LEU A 147 -6.59 25.08 -7.98
N PRO A 148 -6.18 26.22 -7.39
CA PRO A 148 -4.92 26.85 -7.74
C PRO A 148 -3.82 25.82 -7.47
N ARG A 149 -3.57 24.94 -8.44
CA ARG A 149 -2.38 24.16 -8.58
C ARG A 149 -1.42 25.28 -8.79
N SER A 150 -0.69 25.62 -7.73
CA SER A 150 0.57 26.29 -7.88
C SER A 150 1.22 25.63 -9.09
N SER A 151 1.39 26.38 -10.18
CA SER A 151 2.25 25.92 -11.27
C SER A 151 3.50 25.39 -10.60
N PRO A 152 4.00 24.19 -10.93
CA PRO A 152 5.16 23.62 -10.24
C PRO A 152 6.27 24.67 -10.28
N VAL A 153 6.43 25.36 -9.16
CA VAL A 153 7.46 26.37 -9.01
C VAL A 153 8.73 25.57 -8.85
N SER A 154 9.76 25.90 -9.61
CA SER A 154 11.09 25.39 -9.35
C SER A 154 11.47 25.76 -7.92
N MET A 155 11.24 24.83 -6.99
CA MET A 155 11.52 25.01 -5.58
C MET A 155 12.98 24.64 -5.36
N ASP A 156 13.78 25.65 -5.03
CA ASP A 156 15.12 25.44 -4.52
C ASP A 156 14.99 24.87 -3.09
N TYR A 157 15.05 23.54 -2.98
CA TYR A 157 14.97 22.83 -1.70
C TYR A 157 16.04 23.25 -0.71
N SER A 158 17.15 23.86 -1.17
CA SER A 158 18.17 24.42 -0.27
C SER A 158 17.72 25.71 0.44
N LYS A 159 16.65 26.36 -0.07
CA LYS A 159 16.08 27.60 0.45
C LYS A 159 14.63 27.47 0.91
N PHE A 160 14.01 26.30 0.69
CA PHE A 160 12.61 26.05 1.07
C PHE A 160 12.42 26.24 2.59
N GLY A 161 11.48 27.09 2.98
CA GLY A 161 11.22 27.45 4.39
C GLY A 161 12.12 28.55 4.98
N THR A 162 13.13 29.03 4.25
CA THR A 162 13.93 30.21 4.65
C THR A 162 13.57 31.48 3.89
N THR A 163 12.85 31.36 2.77
CA THR A 163 12.31 32.50 2.01
C THR A 163 11.03 33.04 2.64
N ALA A 164 10.91 34.37 2.65
CA ALA A 164 9.77 35.05 3.26
C ALA A 164 8.49 34.81 2.43
N SER A 165 7.43 34.28 3.05
CA SER A 165 6.17 33.96 2.36
C SER A 165 5.40 35.24 2.03
N PRO A 166 4.92 35.47 0.79
CA PRO A 166 4.25 36.71 0.38
C PRO A 166 2.83 36.88 0.94
N VAL A 167 2.21 35.81 1.45
CA VAL A 167 0.87 35.83 2.04
C VAL A 167 0.98 35.39 3.50
N ALA A 168 1.08 36.37 4.40
CA ALA A 168 1.02 36.16 5.84
C ALA A 168 -0.42 36.38 6.32
N ILE A 169 -1.16 35.30 6.56
CA ILE A 169 -2.30 35.35 7.51
C ILE A 169 -1.70 35.03 8.87
N ILE A 170 -1.11 36.04 9.52
CA ILE A 170 -0.63 35.94 10.90
C ILE A 170 -1.72 36.57 11.77
N PRO A 171 -2.31 35.85 12.76
CA PRO A 171 -3.20 36.46 13.74
C PRO A 171 -2.47 37.58 14.48
N ASP A 172 -3.10 38.75 14.58
CA ASP A 172 -2.51 40.05 14.96
C ASP A 172 -2.01 40.16 16.43
N ASP A 173 -1.99 39.05 17.18
CA ASP A 173 -1.76 39.06 18.63
C ASP A 173 -0.29 38.87 19.05
N THR A 174 0.67 38.82 18.12
CA THR A 174 2.10 38.70 18.46
C THR A 174 2.69 40.05 18.88
N ASN A 175 2.62 40.33 20.17
CA ASN A 175 3.34 41.40 20.84
C ASN A 175 4.86 41.28 20.56
N SER A 176 5.45 42.25 19.86
CA SER A 176 6.86 42.28 19.39
C SER A 176 7.94 42.21 20.50
N ALA A 177 7.54 42.14 21.77
CA ALA A 177 8.43 42.01 22.94
C ALA A 177 8.54 40.57 23.48
N SER A 178 7.79 39.60 22.93
CA SER A 178 7.84 38.20 23.37
C SER A 178 8.92 37.41 22.64
N ALA A 179 9.64 36.54 23.35
CA ALA A 179 10.58 35.59 22.75
C ALA A 179 9.89 34.74 21.65
N PRO A 180 10.60 34.38 20.57
CA PRO A 180 10.04 33.60 19.47
C PRO A 180 9.56 32.22 19.95
N LYS A 181 8.36 31.82 19.54
CA LYS A 181 7.75 30.54 19.95
C LYS A 181 8.50 29.35 19.34
N VAL A 182 8.81 28.34 20.13
CA VAL A 182 9.43 27.08 19.66
C VAL A 182 8.35 26.00 19.54
N HIS A 183 8.17 25.47 18.35
CA HIS A 183 7.23 24.37 18.07
C HIS A 183 7.96 23.03 18.04
N LEU A 184 7.19 21.95 18.22
CA LEU A 184 7.66 20.57 18.19
C LEU A 184 6.91 19.80 17.10
N GLN A 185 7.48 18.68 16.64
CA GLN A 185 6.80 17.74 15.76
C GLN A 185 5.88 16.87 16.59
N LEU A 186 4.81 16.37 15.98
CA LEU A 186 3.93 15.39 16.61
C LEU A 186 4.16 14.03 15.95
N VAL A 187 4.79 13.11 16.67
CA VAL A 187 5.07 11.75 16.19
C VAL A 187 4.51 10.74 17.19
N GLY A 188 3.63 9.85 16.73
CA GLY A 188 3.02 8.82 17.58
C GLY A 188 2.25 9.39 18.78
N GLY A 189 1.55 10.52 18.59
CA GLY A 189 0.79 11.19 19.65
C GLY A 189 1.63 11.94 20.68
N LYS A 190 2.95 12.07 20.48
CA LYS A 190 3.84 12.79 21.40
C LYS A 190 4.53 13.95 20.70
N ALA A 191 4.65 15.07 21.40
CA ALA A 191 5.44 16.20 20.95
C ALA A 191 6.94 15.89 21.10
N CYS A 192 7.71 15.98 20.01
CA CYS A 192 9.14 15.68 19.99
C CYS A 192 9.93 16.71 19.17
N LYS A 193 11.22 16.86 19.51
CA LYS A 193 12.16 17.64 18.72
C LYS A 193 12.54 16.85 17.46
N SER A 194 13.04 17.56 16.44
CA SER A 194 13.69 16.90 15.29
C SER A 194 14.89 16.08 15.77
N VAL A 195 15.09 14.91 15.17
CA VAL A 195 16.24 14.04 15.44
C VAL A 195 17.57 14.73 15.11
N SER A 196 17.60 15.61 14.10
CA SER A 196 18.80 16.39 13.78
C SER A 196 19.13 17.43 14.84
N GLY A 197 18.19 17.75 15.73
CA GLY A 197 18.26 18.90 16.64
C GLY A 197 18.08 20.26 15.95
N GLY A 198 17.95 20.27 14.61
CA GLY A 198 17.79 21.47 13.81
C GLY A 198 16.41 22.10 13.94
N SER A 199 16.36 23.42 13.77
CA SER A 199 15.11 24.16 13.66
C SER A 199 15.24 25.27 12.61
N VAL A 200 14.15 25.50 11.88
CA VAL A 200 13.99 26.53 10.87
C VAL A 200 13.24 27.72 11.50
N ALA A 201 13.80 28.91 11.33
CA ALA A 201 13.17 30.15 11.76
C ALA A 201 12.10 30.59 10.75
N VAL A 202 10.86 30.73 11.23
CA VAL A 202 9.72 31.26 10.47
C VAL A 202 9.73 32.78 10.56
N ARG A 203 9.69 33.46 9.40
CA ARG A 203 9.76 34.92 9.27
C ARG A 203 8.60 35.47 8.43
N PRO A 204 8.15 36.71 8.68
CA PRO A 204 7.13 37.35 7.86
C PRO A 204 7.72 37.85 6.52
N PRO A 205 6.88 38.08 5.49
CA PRO A 205 7.29 38.70 4.23
C PRO A 205 8.09 39.99 4.46
N GLY A 206 9.33 40.05 3.94
CA GLY A 206 10.19 41.23 4.04
C GLY A 206 10.78 41.53 5.42
N GLY A 207 10.51 40.72 6.45
CA GLY A 207 10.90 41.02 7.83
C GLY A 207 12.18 40.32 8.31
N ALA A 208 13.02 41.08 9.03
CA ALA A 208 14.20 40.57 9.73
C ALA A 208 13.85 39.79 11.03
N THR A 209 12.63 39.97 11.56
CA THR A 209 12.19 39.41 12.84
C THR A 209 11.77 37.95 12.73
N VAL A 210 12.20 37.11 13.69
CA VAL A 210 11.81 35.69 13.78
C VAL A 210 10.51 35.57 14.58
N LEU A 211 9.48 34.95 13.98
CA LEU A 211 8.18 34.72 14.62
C LEU A 211 8.17 33.44 15.45
N ALA A 212 8.77 32.39 14.92
CA ALA A 212 8.81 31.07 15.55
C ALA A 212 9.99 30.22 15.05
N TYR A 213 10.33 29.20 15.82
CA TYR A 213 11.20 28.11 15.39
C TYR A 213 10.37 26.86 15.19
N CYS A 214 10.41 26.31 13.98
CA CYS A 214 9.81 25.03 13.65
C CYS A 214 10.91 23.96 13.50
N PRO A 215 10.68 22.73 13.94
CA PRO A 215 11.68 21.67 13.90
C PRO A 215 11.97 21.25 12.44
N ASP A 216 13.25 21.17 12.08
CA ASP A 216 13.70 20.80 10.74
C ASP A 216 13.69 19.27 10.58
N GLY A 217 12.58 18.73 10.08
CA GLY A 217 12.36 17.28 9.98
C GLY A 217 13.14 16.65 8.83
N GLY A 218 13.91 15.61 9.15
CA GLY A 218 14.69 14.84 8.19
C GLY A 218 14.14 13.44 7.92
N ARG A 219 14.89 12.67 7.12
CA ARG A 219 14.56 11.27 6.77
C ARG A 219 14.34 10.38 8.00
N LYS A 220 15.04 10.64 9.11
CA LYS A 220 14.90 9.84 10.33
C LYS A 220 13.61 10.15 11.10
N ASP A 221 13.16 11.41 11.09
CA ASP A 221 11.87 11.80 11.68
C ASP A 221 10.72 11.14 10.91
N VAL A 222 10.78 11.16 9.57
CA VAL A 222 9.81 10.46 8.71
C VAL A 222 9.79 8.96 9.01
N ARG A 223 10.97 8.32 9.14
CA ARG A 223 11.03 6.89 9.50
C ARG A 223 10.38 6.62 10.86
N ASN A 224 10.66 7.44 11.87
CA ASN A 224 10.05 7.28 13.19
C ASN A 224 8.52 7.46 13.13
N ALA A 225 8.02 8.37 12.29
CA ALA A 225 6.59 8.54 12.05
C ALA A 225 5.95 7.33 11.38
N VAL A 226 6.61 6.75 10.37
CA VAL A 226 6.14 5.52 9.72
C VAL A 226 6.15 4.34 10.71
N GLU A 227 7.23 4.17 11.47
CA GLU A 227 7.31 3.14 12.52
C GLU A 227 6.22 3.31 13.58
N ALA A 228 5.89 4.55 13.96
CA ALA A 228 4.80 4.83 14.88
C ALA A 228 3.42 4.52 14.28
N ALA A 229 3.20 4.84 12.99
CA ALA A 229 1.97 4.53 12.28
C ALA A 229 1.76 3.02 12.14
N VAL A 230 2.80 2.26 11.78
CA VAL A 230 2.74 0.79 11.68
C VAL A 230 2.39 0.15 13.02
N LYS A 231 2.91 0.67 14.13
CA LYS A 231 2.59 0.15 15.48
C LYS A 231 1.12 0.28 15.89
N VAL A 232 0.37 1.20 15.27
CA VAL A 232 -1.04 1.45 15.60
C VAL A 232 -1.99 0.95 14.50
N GLN A 233 -1.47 0.38 13.41
CA GLN A 233 -2.32 -0.25 12.41
C GLN A 233 -3.08 -1.43 13.03
N PRO A 234 -4.41 -1.52 12.88
CA PRO A 234 -5.13 -2.72 13.24
C PRO A 234 -4.61 -3.88 12.39
N GLY A 235 -4.19 -4.97 13.05
CA GLY A 235 -3.74 -6.20 12.40
C GLY A 235 -4.88 -7.00 11.79
#